data_AF-A0A7R9DB49-F1
#
_entry.id   AF-A0A7R9DB49-F1
#
_cell.length_a   1.000
_cell.length_b   1.000
_cell.length_c   1.000
_cell.angle_alpha   90.00
_cell.angle_beta   90.00
_cell.angle_gamma   90.00
#
_symmetry.space_group_name_H-M   'P 1'
#
loop_
_entity.id
_entity.type
_entity.pdbx_description
1 polymer ?
#
loop_
_entity_poly.entity_id
_entity_poly.type
_entity_poly.pdbx_seq_one_letter_code
_entity_poly.pdbx_strand_id
1 'polypeptide(L)'
;MCVVFFCLLSAARTDHSENDCFLLAVLSHGEMGILYSNDAPYKPESLWAFFTADKCPSLAGKPKIFIIQACQGDRLDPGIKMRTEVDSKDSLGYKIPIHSDFLIAYSTVPGFFSWRNTTNGSWFIQALCAELKANGAHLDMLTLLTFVCQRVALDFESNTPGDVKMHQQKQIPCITTMLTRLIKFTPK
;
A
#
# COMPACT_ATOMS: atom_id res chain seq x y z
N MET A 1 22.91 -11.22 -2.96
CA MET A 1 22.25 -9.90 -2.95
C MET A 1 20.80 -10.11 -3.36
N CYS A 2 19.84 -9.60 -2.59
CA CYS A 2 18.40 -9.83 -2.83
C CYS A 2 17.99 -9.37 -4.23
N VAL A 3 17.30 -10.21 -5.01
CA VAL A 3 16.87 -9.89 -6.40
C VAL A 3 16.05 -8.60 -6.46
N VAL A 4 15.19 -8.35 -5.47
CA VAL A 4 14.41 -7.11 -5.35
C VAL A 4 15.30 -5.87 -5.43
N PHE A 5 16.45 -5.88 -4.75
CA PHE A 5 17.36 -4.74 -4.71
C PHE A 5 17.99 -4.46 -6.07
N PHE A 6 18.34 -5.51 -6.81
CA PHE A 6 18.87 -5.38 -8.17
C PHE A 6 17.84 -4.79 -9.12
N CYS A 7 16.59 -5.27 -9.08
CA CYS A 7 15.50 -4.75 -9.90
C CYS A 7 15.21 -3.28 -9.59
N LEU A 8 15.15 -2.90 -8.30
CA LEU A 8 14.92 -1.51 -7.89
C LEU A 8 16.05 -0.59 -8.33
N LEU A 9 17.30 -1.01 -8.16
CA LEU A 9 18.46 -0.23 -8.58
C LEU A 9 18.49 -0.07 -10.10
N SER A 10 18.15 -1.12 -10.84
CA SER A 10 18.05 -1.05 -12.31
C SER A 10 16.95 -0.07 -12.73
N ALA A 11 15.76 -0.15 -12.13
CA ALA A 11 14.66 0.74 -12.44
C ALA A 11 14.96 2.21 -12.09
N ALA A 12 15.64 2.46 -10.97
CA ALA A 12 16.04 3.81 -10.56
C ALA A 12 17.09 4.44 -11.49
N ARG A 13 17.88 3.61 -12.19
CA ARG A 13 18.92 4.06 -13.15
C ARG A 13 18.38 4.33 -14.55
N THR A 14 17.17 3.90 -14.86
CA THR A 14 16.51 4.24 -16.12
C THR A 14 16.28 5.74 -16.21
N ASP A 15 16.35 6.30 -17.43
CA ASP A 15 15.93 7.68 -17.65
C ASP A 15 14.40 7.77 -17.69
N HIS A 16 13.83 8.52 -16.73
CA HIS A 16 12.39 8.73 -16.58
C HIS A 16 11.94 10.10 -17.10
N SER A 17 12.79 10.83 -17.84
CA SER A 17 12.49 12.20 -18.29
C SER A 17 11.20 12.30 -19.11
N GLU A 18 10.89 11.27 -19.90
CA GLU A 18 9.67 11.17 -20.73
C GLU A 18 8.48 10.48 -20.01
N ASN A 19 8.64 10.06 -18.76
CA ASN A 19 7.57 9.43 -17.98
C ASN A 19 6.81 10.45 -17.12
N ASP A 20 5.51 10.23 -16.91
CA ASP A 20 4.68 11.13 -16.10
C ASP A 20 4.81 10.85 -14.59
N CYS A 21 5.00 9.59 -14.22
CA CYS A 21 5.15 9.14 -12.84
C CYS A 21 5.88 7.79 -12.77
N PHE A 22 6.19 7.35 -11.55
CA PHE A 22 6.68 6.01 -11.26
C PHE A 22 5.68 5.27 -10.37
N LEU A 23 5.42 4.00 -10.67
CA LEU A 23 4.58 3.13 -9.84
C LEU A 23 5.30 1.80 -9.58
N LEU A 24 5.41 1.44 -8.30
CA LEU A 24 5.88 0.13 -7.85
C LEU A 24 4.78 -0.57 -7.07
N ALA A 25 4.45 -1.80 -7.48
CA ALA A 25 3.56 -2.68 -6.74
C ALA A 25 4.34 -3.86 -6.16
N VAL A 26 4.25 -4.07 -4.85
CA VAL A 26 4.86 -5.19 -4.14
C VAL A 26 3.76 -6.02 -3.50
N LEU A 27 3.63 -7.28 -3.93
CA LEU A 27 2.69 -8.24 -3.37
C LEU A 27 3.52 -9.40 -2.78
N SER A 28 3.60 -9.48 -1.46
CA SER A 28 4.42 -10.50 -0.79
C SER A 28 3.88 -10.84 0.60
N HIS A 29 4.52 -11.82 1.24
CA HIS A 29 4.43 -11.97 2.68
C HIS A 29 5.18 -10.82 3.37
N GLY A 30 4.78 -10.53 4.59
CA GLY A 30 5.38 -9.49 5.41
C GLY A 30 5.02 -9.70 6.86
N GLU A 31 5.74 -8.97 7.71
CA GLU A 31 5.47 -8.80 9.12
C GLU A 31 5.76 -7.34 9.48
N MET A 32 5.63 -6.98 10.75
CA MET A 32 5.81 -5.59 11.18
C MET A 32 7.22 -5.07 10.80
N GLY A 33 7.27 -4.11 9.86
CA GLY A 33 8.50 -3.47 9.42
C GLY A 33 9.39 -4.30 8.48
N ILE A 34 8.92 -5.46 8.01
CA ILE A 34 9.69 -6.37 7.15
C ILE A 34 8.81 -6.90 6.01
N LEU A 35 9.35 -6.92 4.80
CA LEU A 35 8.80 -7.61 3.63
C LEU A 35 9.67 -8.80 3.29
N TYR A 36 9.04 -9.90 2.87
CA TYR A 36 9.75 -11.08 2.43
C TYR A 36 9.98 -11.03 0.92
N SER A 37 11.15 -11.49 0.49
CA SER A 37 11.41 -11.93 -0.89
C SER A 37 11.72 -13.42 -0.86
N ASN A 38 11.88 -14.04 -2.04
CA ASN A 38 12.30 -15.43 -2.13
C ASN A 38 13.66 -15.69 -1.44
N ASP A 39 14.56 -14.71 -1.47
CA ASP A 39 15.95 -14.92 -1.04
C ASP A 39 16.18 -14.44 0.40
N ALA A 40 15.61 -13.28 0.76
CA ALA A 40 15.83 -12.66 2.07
C ALA A 40 14.70 -11.69 2.47
N PRO A 41 14.44 -11.52 3.78
CA PRO A 41 13.64 -10.41 4.27
C PRO A 41 14.36 -9.07 4.04
N TYR A 42 13.58 -8.01 3.82
CA TYR A 42 14.09 -6.66 3.64
C TYR A 42 13.12 -5.61 4.19
N LYS A 43 13.67 -4.45 4.49
CA LYS A 43 12.93 -3.32 5.03
C LYS A 43 12.14 -2.60 3.93
N PRO A 44 10.85 -2.26 4.14
CA PRO A 44 10.03 -1.52 3.16
C PRO A 44 10.71 -0.24 2.66
N GLU A 45 11.48 0.44 3.51
CA GLU A 45 12.22 1.67 3.18
C GLU A 45 13.15 1.50 1.98
N SER A 46 13.66 0.28 1.78
CA SER A 46 14.52 -0.06 0.65
C SER A 46 13.81 0.10 -0.71
N LEU A 47 12.48 0.02 -0.73
CA LEU A 47 11.67 0.15 -1.95
C LEU A 47 11.75 1.56 -2.55
N TRP A 48 11.73 2.59 -1.71
CA TRP A 48 11.75 3.99 -2.14
C TRP A 48 13.11 4.67 -2.00
N ALA A 49 14.05 4.07 -1.25
CA ALA A 49 15.36 4.67 -0.95
C ALA A 49 16.19 5.06 -2.19
N PHE A 50 15.92 4.48 -3.37
CA PHE A 50 16.60 4.79 -4.62
C PHE A 50 15.92 5.84 -5.50
N PHE A 51 14.67 6.18 -5.19
CA PHE A 51 13.83 7.05 -6.03
C PHE A 51 13.73 8.48 -5.48
N THR A 52 14.62 8.82 -4.53
CA THR A 52 14.74 10.17 -4.00
C THR A 52 15.30 11.10 -5.07
N ALA A 53 14.98 12.40 -5.02
CA ALA A 53 15.35 13.34 -6.08
C ALA A 53 16.88 13.43 -6.31
N ASP A 54 17.68 13.23 -5.28
CA ASP A 54 19.15 13.17 -5.33
C ASP A 54 19.68 11.91 -6.05
N LYS A 55 18.96 10.79 -5.97
CA LYS A 55 19.39 9.50 -6.53
C LYS A 55 18.75 9.18 -7.87
N CYS A 56 17.56 9.71 -8.14
CA CYS A 56 16.84 9.56 -9.40
C CYS A 56 16.33 10.94 -9.88
N PRO A 57 17.21 11.80 -10.40
CA PRO A 57 16.85 13.16 -10.80
C PRO A 57 15.78 13.24 -11.89
N SER A 58 15.73 12.25 -12.79
CA SER A 58 14.72 12.16 -13.86
C SER A 58 13.29 11.96 -13.34
N LEU A 59 13.12 11.56 -12.07
CA LEU A 59 11.84 11.49 -11.35
C LEU A 59 11.64 12.65 -10.36
N ALA A 60 12.54 13.64 -10.28
CA ALA A 60 12.36 14.79 -9.39
C ALA A 60 11.09 15.58 -9.78
N GLY A 61 10.26 15.92 -8.78
CA GLY A 61 8.98 16.60 -9.01
C GLY A 61 7.87 15.74 -9.63
N LYS A 62 8.15 14.47 -9.96
CA LYS A 62 7.16 13.53 -10.51
C LYS A 62 6.60 12.61 -9.42
N PRO A 63 5.32 12.23 -9.47
CA PRO A 63 4.75 11.32 -8.48
C PRO A 63 5.43 9.95 -8.46
N LYS A 64 5.68 9.44 -7.26
CA LYS A 64 6.28 8.12 -6.99
C LYS A 64 5.34 7.31 -6.10
N ILE A 65 4.63 6.37 -6.71
CA ILE A 65 3.52 5.64 -6.12
C ILE A 65 3.98 4.23 -5.74
N PHE A 66 3.75 3.84 -4.50
CA PHE A 66 4.13 2.53 -3.95
C PHE A 66 2.86 1.85 -3.42
N ILE A 67 2.49 0.72 -4.02
CA ILE A 67 1.37 -0.11 -3.59
C ILE A 67 1.94 -1.37 -2.93
N ILE A 68 1.69 -1.56 -1.64
CA ILE A 68 2.29 -2.64 -0.86
C ILE A 68 1.20 -3.51 -0.26
N GLN A 69 1.03 -4.70 -0.84
CA GLN A 69 0.18 -5.77 -0.31
C GLN A 69 1.06 -6.74 0.47
N ALA A 70 1.08 -6.60 1.79
CA ALA A 70 1.76 -7.49 2.72
C ALA A 70 1.12 -7.38 4.10
N CYS A 71 1.19 -8.44 4.90
CA CYS A 71 0.84 -8.33 6.32
C CYS A 71 1.83 -7.37 7.00
N GLN A 72 1.35 -6.58 7.96
CA GLN A 72 2.17 -5.66 8.76
C GLN A 72 2.23 -6.09 10.23
N GLY A 73 1.75 -7.29 10.54
CA GLY A 73 1.68 -7.91 11.84
C GLY A 73 0.53 -8.92 11.91
N ASP A 74 0.28 -9.44 13.11
CA ASP A 74 -0.63 -10.57 13.32
C ASP A 74 -1.93 -10.19 14.03
N ARG A 75 -2.14 -8.88 14.32
CA ARG A 75 -3.40 -8.45 14.94
C ARG A 75 -4.55 -8.59 13.94
N LEU A 76 -5.66 -9.10 14.43
CA LEU A 76 -6.89 -9.22 13.68
C LEU A 76 -7.81 -8.07 14.09
N ASP A 77 -8.53 -7.50 13.12
CA ASP A 77 -9.52 -6.46 13.38
C ASP A 77 -10.90 -7.12 13.47
N PRO A 78 -11.47 -7.31 14.68
CA PRO A 78 -12.78 -7.94 14.83
C PRO A 78 -13.93 -7.05 14.34
N GLY A 79 -13.65 -5.79 13.98
CA GLY A 79 -14.66 -4.77 13.77
C GLY A 79 -15.41 -4.41 15.05
N ILE A 80 -16.20 -3.33 14.98
CA ILE A 80 -17.09 -2.91 16.07
C ILE A 80 -18.49 -2.68 15.49
N LYS A 81 -19.51 -3.27 16.09
CA LYS A 81 -20.92 -2.88 15.85
C LYS A 81 -21.17 -1.58 16.62
N MET A 82 -21.28 -0.45 15.93
CA MET A 82 -21.32 0.89 16.52
C MET A 82 -22.40 1.10 17.60
N ARG A 83 -21.97 1.43 18.82
CA ARG A 83 -22.27 2.73 19.47
C ARG A 83 -20.92 3.36 19.82
N THR A 84 -20.74 4.62 19.42
CA THR A 84 -19.50 5.39 19.52
C THR A 84 -19.00 5.53 20.94
N GLU A 85 -17.73 5.19 21.15
CA GLU A 85 -16.75 5.98 21.90
C GLU A 85 -15.35 5.46 21.58
N VAL A 86 -14.40 6.38 21.38
CA VAL A 86 -13.06 6.11 20.86
C VAL A 86 -12.09 6.28 21.99
N ASP A 87 -11.35 5.23 22.34
CA ASP A 87 -10.12 5.38 23.09
C ASP A 87 -9.21 4.19 22.81
N SER A 88 -8.02 4.48 22.26
CA SER A 88 -6.82 3.69 22.50
C SER A 88 -5.59 4.49 22.09
N LYS A 89 -4.83 4.88 23.11
CA LYS A 89 -3.46 5.35 23.04
C LYS A 89 -2.56 4.20 22.62
N ASP A 90 -1.83 4.38 21.52
CA ASP A 90 -0.44 3.94 21.47
C ASP A 90 0.35 4.76 20.44
N SER A 91 1.42 5.41 20.90
CA SER A 91 2.30 6.25 20.08
C SER A 91 3.37 5.39 19.41
N LEU A 92 3.08 4.84 18.24
CA LEU A 92 4.04 4.10 17.42
C LEU A 92 4.69 5.04 16.39
N GLY A 93 5.87 5.54 16.72
CA GLY A 93 6.63 6.45 15.88
C GLY A 93 7.12 5.78 14.60
N TYR A 94 6.79 6.38 13.45
CA TYR A 94 7.42 6.06 12.17
C TYR A 94 8.12 7.29 11.60
N LYS A 95 9.30 7.06 11.00
CA LYS A 95 10.16 8.11 10.46
C LYS A 95 9.81 8.27 8.98
N ILE A 96 8.88 9.16 8.70
CA ILE A 96 8.52 9.53 7.32
C ILE A 96 9.75 10.19 6.68
N PRO A 97 10.16 9.77 5.47
CA PRO A 97 11.29 10.39 4.80
C PRO A 97 11.02 11.86 4.46
N ILE A 98 12.07 12.66 4.33
CA ILE A 98 12.03 14.09 3.95
C ILE A 98 11.73 14.27 2.44
N HIS A 99 11.05 13.30 1.82
CA HIS A 99 10.94 13.18 0.38
C HIS A 99 9.61 13.75 -0.12
N SER A 100 9.66 14.61 -1.14
CA SER A 100 8.47 15.12 -1.83
C SER A 100 7.96 14.12 -2.87
N ASP A 101 6.66 14.16 -3.13
CA ASP A 101 6.01 13.48 -4.26
C ASP A 101 5.94 11.96 -4.14
N PHE A 102 5.96 11.43 -2.91
CA PHE A 102 5.72 10.02 -2.62
C PHE A 102 4.26 9.77 -2.22
N LEU A 103 3.71 8.66 -2.69
CA LEU A 103 2.43 8.10 -2.24
C LEU A 103 2.64 6.63 -1.92
N ILE A 104 2.37 6.21 -0.69
CA ILE A 104 2.56 4.84 -0.23
C ILE A 104 1.21 4.32 0.28
N ALA A 105 0.69 3.28 -0.36
CA ALA A 105 -0.56 2.62 0.02
C ALA A 105 -0.28 1.19 0.45
N TYR A 106 -0.41 0.93 1.76
CA TYR A 106 -0.37 -0.40 2.35
C TYR A 106 -1.76 -1.03 2.37
N SER A 107 -1.83 -2.34 2.16
CA SER A 107 -3.09 -3.09 2.18
C SER A 107 -3.77 -3.17 3.54
N THR A 108 -3.00 -2.98 4.62
CA THR A 108 -3.48 -3.01 6.00
C THR A 108 -2.71 -2.00 6.85
N VAL A 109 -3.30 -1.56 7.95
CA VAL A 109 -2.65 -0.69 8.93
C VAL A 109 -1.51 -1.42 9.66
N PRO A 110 -0.47 -0.70 10.12
CA PRO A 110 0.65 -1.30 10.84
C PRO A 110 0.23 -2.18 12.02
N GLY A 111 0.81 -3.38 12.10
CA GLY A 111 0.53 -4.36 13.13
C GLY A 111 -0.70 -5.23 12.88
N PHE A 112 -1.42 -5.08 11.77
CA PHE A 112 -2.59 -5.89 11.44
C PHE A 112 -2.32 -6.87 10.28
N PHE A 113 -3.13 -7.92 10.26
CA PHE A 113 -3.11 -8.94 9.23
C PHE A 113 -3.66 -8.40 7.90
N SER A 114 -3.20 -8.94 6.78
CA SER A 114 -3.75 -8.64 5.46
C SER A 114 -4.33 -9.90 4.81
N TRP A 115 -5.63 -9.88 4.59
CA TRP A 115 -6.40 -11.02 4.12
C TRP A 115 -6.19 -11.26 2.63
N ARG A 116 -5.89 -12.52 2.30
CA ARG A 116 -5.82 -13.02 0.94
C ARG A 116 -6.76 -14.20 0.78
N ASN A 117 -7.69 -14.12 -0.17
CA ASN A 117 -8.41 -15.28 -0.63
C ASN A 117 -7.52 -16.04 -1.63
N THR A 118 -7.34 -17.35 -1.44
CA THR A 118 -6.50 -18.20 -2.30
C THR A 118 -7.01 -18.30 -3.74
N THR A 119 -8.31 -18.06 -3.96
CA THR A 119 -8.97 -18.18 -5.26
C THR A 119 -9.18 -16.83 -5.92
N ASN A 120 -9.59 -15.80 -5.15
CA ASN A 120 -10.00 -14.50 -5.71
C ASN A 120 -8.93 -13.40 -5.56
N GLY A 121 -7.82 -13.67 -4.86
CA GLY A 121 -6.79 -12.69 -4.54
C GLY A 121 -7.09 -11.88 -3.28
N SER A 122 -6.23 -10.91 -2.95
CA SER A 122 -6.37 -10.05 -1.75
C SER A 122 -7.45 -8.99 -1.93
N TRP A 123 -8.20 -8.70 -0.86
CA TRP A 123 -9.30 -7.73 -0.85
C TRP A 123 -8.87 -6.34 -1.34
N PHE A 124 -7.70 -5.87 -0.87
CA PHE A 124 -7.15 -4.58 -1.25
C PHE A 124 -6.87 -4.48 -2.76
N ILE A 125 -6.19 -5.46 -3.34
CA ILE A 125 -5.87 -5.45 -4.78
C ILE A 125 -7.13 -5.58 -5.63
N GLN A 126 -8.11 -6.39 -5.22
CA GLN A 126 -9.41 -6.48 -5.90
C GLN A 126 -10.12 -5.13 -5.92
N ALA A 127 -10.23 -4.46 -4.76
CA ALA A 127 -10.84 -3.14 -4.65
C ALA A 127 -10.06 -2.07 -5.45
N LEU A 128 -8.73 -2.09 -5.39
CA LEU A 128 -7.87 -1.18 -6.14
C LEU A 128 -8.08 -1.32 -7.66
N CYS A 129 -8.07 -2.55 -8.18
CA CYS A 129 -8.31 -2.78 -9.59
C CYS A 129 -9.74 -2.40 -10.01
N ALA A 130 -10.74 -2.61 -9.16
CA ALA A 130 -12.12 -2.23 -9.45
C ALA A 130 -12.26 -0.69 -9.55
N GLU A 131 -11.71 0.05 -8.60
CA GLU A 131 -11.75 1.52 -8.60
C GLU A 131 -10.95 2.13 -9.75
N LEU A 132 -9.75 1.62 -10.02
CA LEU A 132 -8.94 2.10 -11.16
C LEU A 132 -9.65 1.88 -12.50
N LYS A 133 -10.33 0.74 -12.69
CA LYS A 133 -11.09 0.45 -13.92
C LYS A 133 -12.32 1.34 -14.08
N ALA A 134 -13.05 1.57 -12.99
CA ALA A 134 -14.29 2.34 -13.04
C ALA A 134 -14.04 3.85 -13.09
N ASN A 135 -13.07 4.34 -12.32
CA ASN A 135 -12.93 5.75 -12.00
C ASN A 135 -11.53 6.32 -12.28
N GLY A 136 -10.57 5.50 -12.72
CA GLY A 136 -9.16 5.88 -12.88
C GLY A 136 -8.91 7.09 -13.80
N ALA A 137 -9.77 7.29 -14.80
CA ALA A 137 -9.70 8.43 -15.73
C ALA A 137 -10.42 9.69 -15.22
N HIS A 138 -11.26 9.55 -14.19
CA HIS A 138 -12.22 10.57 -13.77
C HIS A 138 -11.83 11.23 -12.45
N LEU A 139 -11.28 10.45 -11.52
CA LEU A 139 -10.96 10.87 -10.16
C LEU A 139 -9.45 10.97 -9.95
N ASP A 140 -9.04 11.77 -8.96
CA ASP A 140 -7.65 11.80 -8.52
C ASP A 140 -7.30 10.55 -7.67
N MET A 141 -6.01 10.26 -7.58
CA MET A 141 -5.49 9.07 -6.92
C MET A 141 -5.87 8.97 -5.43
N LEU A 142 -5.97 10.08 -4.69
CA LEU A 142 -6.34 10.04 -3.27
C LEU A 142 -7.84 9.77 -3.11
N THR A 143 -8.68 10.34 -3.97
CA THR A 143 -10.11 10.00 -4.01
C THR A 143 -10.32 8.54 -4.37
N LEU A 144 -9.60 8.02 -5.38
CA LEU A 144 -9.63 6.60 -5.74
C LEU A 144 -9.26 5.71 -4.56
N LEU A 145 -8.13 5.98 -3.90
CA LEU A 145 -7.68 5.21 -2.74
C LEU A 145 -8.66 5.29 -1.56
N THR A 146 -9.38 6.41 -1.41
CA THR A 146 -10.45 6.54 -0.41
C THR A 146 -11.60 5.58 -0.69
N PHE A 147 -12.03 5.46 -1.95
CA PHE A 147 -13.04 4.47 -2.33
C PHE A 147 -12.54 3.03 -2.23
N VAL A 148 -11.25 2.79 -2.47
CA VAL A 148 -10.63 1.50 -2.19
C VAL A 148 -10.74 1.16 -0.70
N CYS A 149 -10.40 2.09 0.19
CA CYS A 149 -10.57 1.90 1.64
C CYS A 149 -12.03 1.60 2.01
N GLN A 150 -12.98 2.35 1.43
CA GLN A 150 -14.40 2.14 1.67
C GLN A 150 -14.85 0.72 1.25
N ARG A 151 -14.49 0.27 0.05
CA ARG A 151 -14.83 -1.10 -0.40
C ARG A 151 -14.21 -2.16 0.48
N VAL A 152 -12.93 -2.04 0.82
CA VAL A 152 -12.24 -3.01 1.68
C VAL A 152 -12.93 -3.11 3.04
N ALA A 153 -13.36 -1.98 3.61
CA ALA A 153 -14.05 -1.94 4.90
C ALA A 153 -15.48 -2.49 4.85
N LEU A 154 -16.24 -2.21 3.78
CA LEU A 154 -17.67 -2.54 3.72
C LEU A 154 -17.95 -3.89 3.06
N ASP A 155 -17.29 -4.19 1.95
CA ASP A 155 -17.63 -5.33 1.09
C ASP A 155 -16.95 -6.64 1.52
N PHE A 156 -15.94 -6.56 2.40
CA PHE A 156 -15.13 -7.71 2.77
C PHE A 156 -15.19 -8.02 4.27
N GLU A 157 -15.32 -9.30 4.57
CA GLU A 157 -15.31 -9.86 5.92
C GLU A 157 -14.78 -11.29 5.84
N SER A 158 -13.97 -11.72 6.82
CA SER A 158 -13.40 -13.06 6.81
C SER A 158 -14.47 -14.11 7.18
N ASN A 159 -14.48 -15.22 6.46
CA ASN A 159 -15.45 -16.29 6.67
C ASN A 159 -14.76 -17.62 7.01
N THR A 160 -14.33 -17.76 8.26
CA THR A 160 -13.72 -19.00 8.79
C THR A 160 -14.50 -19.52 10.01
N PRO A 161 -15.72 -20.05 9.86
CA PRO A 161 -16.58 -20.41 10.99
C PRO A 161 -15.98 -21.50 11.91
N GLY A 162 -15.00 -22.27 11.41
CA GLY A 162 -14.25 -23.26 12.20
C GLY A 162 -13.13 -22.67 13.06
N ASP A 163 -12.76 -21.39 12.86
CA ASP A 163 -11.78 -20.67 13.69
C ASP A 163 -12.39 -19.34 14.14
N VAL A 164 -12.87 -19.33 15.38
CA VAL A 164 -13.54 -18.18 16.00
C VAL A 164 -12.64 -16.94 16.03
N LYS A 165 -11.31 -17.10 16.13
CA LYS A 165 -10.38 -15.95 16.14
C LYS A 165 -10.27 -15.31 14.77
N MET A 166 -10.35 -16.10 13.71
CA MET A 166 -10.18 -15.67 12.33
C MET A 166 -11.51 -15.32 11.65
N HIS A 167 -12.66 -15.63 12.26
CA HIS A 167 -13.99 -15.38 11.69
C HIS A 167 -14.45 -13.94 11.92
N GLN A 168 -15.22 -13.37 10.97
CA GLN A 168 -15.84 -12.04 11.05
C GLN A 168 -14.84 -10.89 11.25
N GLN A 169 -13.62 -11.07 10.75
CA GLN A 169 -12.58 -10.06 10.82
C GLN A 169 -12.67 -9.11 9.62
N LYS A 170 -12.24 -7.88 9.83
CA LYS A 170 -12.24 -6.76 8.89
C LYS A 170 -10.81 -6.41 8.50
N GLN A 171 -10.70 -5.48 7.55
CA GLN A 171 -9.44 -4.92 7.10
C GLN A 171 -9.65 -3.48 6.67
N ILE A 172 -8.64 -2.64 6.84
CA ILE A 172 -8.60 -1.30 6.27
C ILE A 172 -7.20 -1.00 5.71
N PRO A 173 -7.08 -0.56 4.44
CA PRO A 173 -5.80 -0.11 3.89
C PRO A 173 -5.29 1.16 4.59
N CYS A 174 -3.97 1.36 4.57
CA CYS A 174 -3.32 2.53 5.13
C CYS A 174 -2.62 3.34 4.03
N ILE A 175 -3.01 4.60 3.88
CA ILE A 175 -2.51 5.49 2.83
C ILE A 175 -1.66 6.58 3.49
N THR A 176 -0.40 6.70 3.07
CA THR A 176 0.52 7.75 3.47
C THR A 176 0.91 8.56 2.24
N THR A 177 0.70 9.87 2.28
CA THR A 177 0.94 10.76 1.14
C THR A 177 1.86 11.91 1.52
N MET A 178 2.83 12.16 0.65
CA MET A 178 3.71 13.33 0.63
C MET A 178 3.62 14.04 -0.74
N LEU A 179 2.52 13.80 -1.45
CA LEU A 179 2.23 14.43 -2.72
C LEU A 179 2.02 15.93 -2.55
N THR A 180 2.58 16.72 -3.46
CA THR A 180 2.42 18.18 -3.48
C THR A 180 1.34 18.64 -4.46
N ARG A 181 0.77 17.71 -5.24
CA ARG A 181 -0.22 17.96 -6.31
C ARG A 181 -1.22 16.81 -6.39
N LEU A 182 -2.41 17.10 -6.90
CA LEU A 182 -3.37 16.06 -7.27
C LEU A 182 -2.84 15.27 -8.47
N ILE A 183 -2.95 13.95 -8.39
CA ILE A 183 -2.60 13.03 -9.48
C ILE A 183 -3.88 12.55 -10.11
N LYS A 184 -4.06 12.80 -11.40
CA LYS A 184 -5.16 12.24 -12.19
C LYS A 184 -4.58 11.61 -13.44
N PHE A 185 -4.95 10.35 -13.71
CA PHE A 185 -4.57 9.70 -14.95
C PHE A 185 -5.56 10.13 -16.04
N THR A 186 -5.07 10.75 -17.10
CA THR A 186 -5.89 11.11 -18.25
C THR A 186 -5.43 10.33 -19.48
N PRO A 187 -6.34 9.99 -20.41
CA PRO A 187 -5.93 9.49 -21.72
C PRO A 187 -4.94 10.46 -22.38
N LYS A 188 -3.93 9.92 -23.06
CA LYS A 188 -3.01 10.71 -23.91
C LYS A 188 -3.63 10.94 -25.29
#